data_AF-A0A7J3ADA7-F1
#
_entry.id   AF-A0A7J3ADA7-F1
#
_cell.length_a   1.000
_cell.length_b   1.000
_cell.length_c   1.000
_cell.angle_alpha   90.00
_cell.angle_beta   90.00
_cell.angle_gamma   90.00
#
_symmetry.space_group_name_H-M   'P 1'
#
loop_
_entity.id
_entity.type
_entity.pdbx_description
1 polymer ?
#
loop_
_entity_poly.entity_id
_entity_poly.type
_entity_poly.pdbx_seq_one_letter_code
_entity_poly.pdbx_strand_id
1 'polypeptide(L)'
;MATQPSCSKASLPQQIRVSIGSAIILGLLEGKLDAEPTTAYLMTYIAGKCTANCAFCPQARDSRSKEEMLSRISWPTFSTEIVLNKIKLAYVERKIKRVCIQALNYPG
;
A
#
# COMPACT_ATOMS: atom_id res chain seq x y z
N MET A 1 22.51 -3.43 -20.56
CA MET A 1 21.38 -4.24 -21.06
C MET A 1 20.60 -4.72 -19.85
N ALA A 2 19.52 -4.03 -19.51
CA ALA A 2 18.68 -4.42 -18.39
C ALA A 2 17.76 -5.55 -18.89
N THR A 3 18.02 -6.76 -18.43
CA THR A 3 17.22 -7.94 -18.68
C THR A 3 15.87 -7.77 -17.97
N GLN A 4 14.79 -7.71 -18.75
CA GLN A 4 13.41 -7.77 -18.22
C GLN A 4 13.18 -9.15 -17.60
N PRO A 5 12.52 -9.27 -16.42
CA PRO A 5 12.12 -10.57 -15.91
C PRO A 5 10.82 -11.01 -16.59
N SER A 6 10.92 -12.16 -17.25
CA SER A 6 9.86 -12.93 -17.89
C SER A 6 8.64 -13.16 -16.99
N CYS A 7 7.45 -12.84 -17.49
CA CYS A 7 6.17 -13.16 -16.87
C CYS A 7 5.98 -14.69 -16.77
N SER A 8 6.19 -15.25 -15.58
CA SER A 8 5.88 -16.63 -15.24
C SER A 8 5.08 -16.61 -13.93
N LYS A 9 3.84 -17.16 -13.95
CA LYS A 9 2.86 -17.22 -12.84
C LYS A 9 2.90 -16.01 -11.89
N ALA A 10 2.04 -15.02 -12.11
CA ALA A 10 1.97 -13.77 -11.33
C ALA A 10 2.17 -14.01 -9.82
N SER A 11 3.41 -13.88 -9.36
CA SER A 11 3.75 -13.95 -7.96
C SER A 11 3.27 -12.65 -7.34
N LEU A 12 2.55 -12.75 -6.22
CA LEU A 12 2.13 -11.57 -5.48
C LEU A 12 3.38 -10.80 -5.03
N PRO A 13 3.36 -9.46 -5.06
CA PRO A 13 4.47 -8.68 -4.52
C PRO A 13 4.66 -9.06 -3.04
N GLN A 14 5.91 -9.20 -2.60
CA GLN A 14 6.20 -9.60 -1.21
C GLN A 14 5.72 -8.57 -0.18
N GLN A 15 5.67 -7.30 -0.59
CA GLN A 15 5.27 -6.19 0.26
C GLN A 15 4.19 -5.34 -0.41
N ILE A 16 3.39 -4.70 0.43
CA ILE A 16 2.37 -3.74 0.04
C ILE A 16 2.34 -2.59 1.04
N ARG A 17 2.05 -1.38 0.57
CA ARG A 17 1.81 -0.23 1.44
C ARG A 17 0.36 -0.22 1.89
N VAL A 18 0.13 0.08 3.16
CA VAL A 18 -1.21 0.17 3.76
C VAL A 18 -1.34 1.53 4.40
N SER A 19 -2.45 2.23 4.16
CA SER A 19 -2.69 3.51 4.84
C SER A 19 -2.74 3.32 6.35
N ILE A 20 -2.26 4.30 7.13
CA ILE A 20 -2.20 4.19 8.59
C ILE A 20 -3.54 3.81 9.23
N GLY A 21 -4.66 4.37 8.76
CA GLY A 21 -6.00 4.04 9.28
C GLY A 21 -6.41 2.61 8.97
N SER A 22 -6.10 2.10 7.77
CA SER A 22 -6.32 0.70 7.44
C SER A 22 -5.41 -0.23 8.23
N ALA A 23 -4.15 0.16 8.48
CA ALA A 23 -3.23 -0.64 9.29
C ALA A 23 -3.75 -0.84 10.72
N ILE A 24 -4.35 0.19 11.32
CA ILE A 24 -4.95 0.11 12.65
C ILE A 24 -6.17 -0.83 12.66
N ILE A 25 -7.12 -0.66 11.73
CA ILE A 25 -8.32 -1.53 11.66
C ILE A 25 -7.97 -2.99 11.38
N LEU A 26 -6.97 -3.24 10.55
CA LEU A 26 -6.48 -4.57 10.24
C LEU A 26 -5.67 -5.19 11.40
N GLY A 27 -5.44 -4.45 12.49
CA GLY A 27 -4.64 -4.90 13.62
C GLY A 27 -3.18 -5.18 13.24
N LEU A 28 -2.64 -4.42 12.29
CA LEU A 28 -1.23 -4.41 11.91
C LEU A 28 -0.44 -3.40 12.74
N LEU A 29 -1.10 -2.36 13.22
CA LEU A 29 -0.56 -1.34 14.12
C LEU A 29 -1.59 -1.03 15.21
N GLU A 30 -1.10 -0.59 16.35
CA GLU A 30 -1.95 -0.02 17.40
C GLU A 30 -2.11 1.48 17.20
N GLY A 31 -3.29 2.00 17.47
CA GLY A 31 -3.58 3.43 17.34
C GLY A 31 -5.04 3.75 17.64
N LYS A 32 -5.34 5.04 17.78
CA LYS A 32 -6.70 5.55 17.97
C LYS A 32 -7.17 6.19 16.67
N LEU A 33 -8.42 5.92 16.31
CA LEU A 33 -9.09 6.51 15.16
C LEU A 33 -10.39 7.14 15.65
N ASP A 34 -10.57 8.44 15.38
CA ASP A 34 -11.82 9.12 15.70
C ASP A 34 -12.98 8.61 14.83
N ALA A 35 -12.66 8.18 13.61
CA ALA A 35 -13.58 7.55 12.69
C ALA A 35 -12.90 6.38 11.96
N GLU A 36 -13.41 5.18 12.20
CA GLU A 36 -12.89 3.96 11.58
C GLU A 36 -13.26 3.88 10.09
N PRO A 37 -12.29 3.78 9.15
CA PRO A 37 -12.62 3.59 7.74
C PRO A 37 -13.19 2.20 7.47
N THR A 38 -14.33 2.15 6.79
CA THR A 38 -14.93 0.88 6.31
C THR A 38 -14.28 0.36 5.02
N THR A 39 -13.23 1.02 4.53
CA THR A 39 -12.49 0.66 3.31
C THR A 39 -11.02 0.48 3.66
N ALA A 40 -10.43 -0.65 3.26
CA ALA A 40 -9.00 -0.86 3.35
C ALA A 40 -8.30 -0.22 2.15
N TYR A 41 -7.38 0.71 2.40
CA TYR A 41 -6.61 1.41 1.38
C TYR A 41 -5.21 0.81 1.29
N LEU A 42 -4.89 0.29 0.11
CA LEU A 42 -3.64 -0.35 -0.24
C LEU A 42 -2.97 0.41 -1.37
N MET A 43 -1.63 0.39 -1.39
CA MET A 43 -0.85 0.95 -2.48
C MET A 43 0.24 -0.04 -2.90
N THR A 44 0.41 -0.23 -4.20
CA THR A 44 1.42 -1.15 -4.74
C THR A 44 2.82 -0.72 -4.32
N TYR A 45 3.70 -1.69 -4.08
CA TYR A 45 5.07 -1.44 -3.63
C TYR A 45 6.08 -2.20 -4.48
N ILE A 46 7.07 -1.47 -4.97
CA ILE A 46 8.36 -1.98 -5.45
C ILE A 46 9.42 -1.09 -4.81
N ALA A 47 10.60 -1.65 -4.54
CA ALA A 47 11.73 -0.87 -4.03
C ALA A 47 12.05 0.28 -4.99
N GLY A 48 12.12 1.51 -4.46
CA GLY A 48 12.33 2.73 -5.23
C GLY A 48 11.08 3.61 -5.31
N LYS A 49 11.07 4.52 -6.30
CA LYS A 49 10.01 5.50 -6.51
C LYS A 49 9.23 5.21 -7.79
N CYS A 50 8.05 5.82 -7.89
CA CYS A 50 7.25 5.84 -9.10
C CYS A 50 8.07 6.48 -10.23
N THR A 51 8.00 5.90 -11.44
CA THR A 51 8.68 6.45 -12.63
C THR A 51 8.09 7.79 -13.09
N ALA A 52 6.85 8.08 -12.69
CA ALA A 52 6.19 9.35 -12.92
C ALA A 52 6.69 10.45 -11.96
N ASN A 53 6.36 11.70 -12.28
CA ASN A 53 6.85 12.88 -11.57
C ASN A 53 5.74 13.87 -11.20
N CYS A 54 4.64 13.39 -10.63
CA CYS A 54 3.54 14.25 -10.22
C CYS A 54 4.01 15.24 -9.14
N ALA A 55 3.75 16.54 -9.35
CA ALA A 55 4.31 17.63 -8.53
C ALA A 55 4.02 17.53 -7.02
N PHE A 56 2.92 16.88 -6.64
CA PHE A 56 2.47 16.75 -5.25
C PHE A 56 2.74 15.36 -4.64
N CYS A 57 3.22 14.39 -5.42
CA CYS A 57 3.31 13.01 -4.98
C CYS A 57 4.68 12.73 -4.34
N PRO A 58 4.75 12.32 -3.06
CA PRO A 58 6.01 11.95 -2.43
C PRO A 58 6.70 10.76 -3.10
N GLN A 59 5.92 9.91 -3.80
CA GLN A 59 6.38 8.77 -4.56
C GLN A 59 6.95 9.15 -5.94
N ALA A 60 6.87 10.42 -6.37
CA ALA A 60 7.45 10.88 -7.63
C ALA A 60 8.96 10.66 -7.67
N ARG A 61 9.51 10.30 -8.84
CA ARG A 61 10.94 9.96 -9.00
C ARG A 61 11.90 11.02 -8.42
N ASP A 62 11.57 12.31 -8.55
CA ASP A 62 12.45 13.42 -8.13
C ASP A 62 12.00 14.04 -6.80
N SER A 63 10.98 13.48 -6.15
CA SER A 63 10.51 13.95 -4.84
C SER A 63 11.59 13.75 -3.78
N ARG A 64 11.80 14.77 -2.94
CA ARG A 64 12.67 14.69 -1.76
C ARG A 64 11.90 14.44 -0.46
N SER A 65 10.57 14.38 -0.54
CA SER A 65 9.71 14.08 0.60
C SER A 65 9.80 12.59 0.96
N LYS A 66 9.54 12.28 2.24
CA LYS A 66 9.42 10.90 2.71
C LYS A 66 8.37 10.15 1.88
N GLU A 67 8.74 9.03 1.29
CA GLU A 67 7.91 8.26 0.36
C GLU A 67 6.60 7.84 1.01
N GLU A 68 6.65 7.54 2.31
CA GLU A 68 5.51 7.04 3.07
C GLU A 68 4.47 8.12 3.38
N MET A 69 4.77 9.40 3.17
CA MET A 69 3.92 10.53 3.59
C MET A 69 3.00 11.03 2.47
N LEU A 70 2.16 10.14 1.91
CA LEU A 70 1.21 10.50 0.86
C LEU A 70 -0.11 11.03 1.45
N SER A 71 -0.60 12.16 0.94
CA SER A 71 -1.87 12.77 1.35
C SER A 71 -1.95 13.13 2.84
N ARG A 72 -0.83 13.58 3.43
CA ARG A 72 -0.70 13.94 4.85
C ARG A 72 -0.87 12.79 5.84
N ILE A 73 -0.87 11.55 5.36
CA ILE A 73 -0.88 10.35 6.21
C ILE A 73 0.29 9.44 5.88
N SER A 74 0.61 8.53 6.80
CA SER A 74 1.65 7.52 6.60
C SER A 74 1.12 6.30 5.83
N TRP A 75 1.99 5.74 5.00
CA TRP A 75 1.77 4.53 4.20
C TRP A 75 2.89 3.50 4.44
N PRO A 76 2.98 2.94 5.66
CA PRO A 76 3.98 1.92 5.98
C PRO A 76 3.82 0.66 5.13
N THR A 77 4.94 -0.05 4.93
CA THR A 77 4.99 -1.31 4.19
C THR A 77 4.78 -2.52 5.11
N PHE A 78 4.04 -3.51 4.65
CA PHE A 78 3.82 -4.79 5.33
C PHE A 78 3.97 -5.96 4.36
N SER A 79 4.12 -7.17 4.88
CA SER A 79 4.02 -8.40 4.07
C SER A 79 2.62 -8.50 3.45
N THR A 80 2.57 -8.70 2.13
CA THR A 80 1.30 -8.84 1.40
C THR A 80 0.48 -10.01 1.91
N GLU A 81 1.12 -11.13 2.25
CA GLU A 81 0.44 -12.31 2.80
C GLU A 81 -0.26 -11.99 4.13
N ILE A 82 0.44 -11.31 5.04
CA ILE A 82 -0.12 -10.89 6.33
C ILE A 82 -1.31 -9.95 6.11
N VAL A 83 -1.17 -8.97 5.21
CA VAL A 83 -2.24 -8.01 4.90
C VAL A 83 -3.48 -8.72 4.34
N LEU A 84 -3.31 -9.66 3.41
CA LEU A 84 -4.42 -10.42 2.83
C LEU A 84 -5.16 -11.25 3.90
N ASN A 85 -4.42 -11.90 4.80
CA ASN A 85 -5.01 -12.65 5.92
C ASN A 85 -5.81 -11.74 6.85
N LYS A 86 -5.27 -10.55 7.20
CA LYS A 86 -5.98 -9.58 8.05
C LYS A 86 -7.21 -8.99 7.37
N ILE A 87 -7.15 -8.71 6.06
CA ILE A 87 -8.30 -8.24 5.28
C ILE A 87 -9.43 -9.26 5.30
N LYS A 88 -9.10 -10.55 5.10
CA LYS A 88 -10.09 -11.63 5.16
C LYS A 88 -10.81 -11.66 6.51
N LEU A 89 -10.07 -11.57 7.61
CA LEU A 89 -10.62 -11.55 8.97
C LEU A 89 -11.49 -10.30 9.20
N ALA A 90 -10.97 -9.12 8.87
CA ALA A 90 -11.70 -7.86 9.05
C ALA A 90 -13.00 -7.78 8.22
N TYR A 91 -13.03 -8.44 7.06
CA TYR A 91 -14.25 -8.57 6.25
C TYR A 91 -15.29 -9.48 6.91
N VAL A 92 -14.88 -10.64 7.43
CA VAL A 92 -15.77 -11.57 8.16
C VAL A 92 -16.34 -10.90 9.42
N GLU A 93 -15.52 -10.13 10.13
CA GLU A 93 -15.91 -9.32 11.29
C GLU A 93 -16.73 -8.06 10.92
N ARG A 94 -16.98 -7.82 9.63
CA ARG A 94 -17.71 -6.66 9.09
C ARG A 94 -17.11 -5.28 9.43
N LYS A 95 -15.82 -5.23 9.81
CA LYS A 95 -15.08 -3.98 10.05
C LYS A 95 -14.82 -3.22 8.76
N ILE A 96 -14.49 -3.94 7.69
CA ILE A 96 -14.33 -3.38 6.35
C ILE A 96 -15.33 -4.00 5.37
N LYS A 97 -15.66 -3.24 4.33
CA LYS A 97 -16.63 -3.62 3.29
C LYS A 97 -16.04 -3.59 1.89
N ARG A 98 -14.91 -2.90 1.72
CA ARG A 98 -14.26 -2.64 0.42
C ARG A 98 -12.75 -2.58 0.55
N VAL A 99 -12.07 -2.81 -0.56
CA VAL A 99 -10.63 -2.58 -0.72
C VAL A 99 -10.42 -1.59 -1.87
N CYS A 100 -9.60 -0.58 -1.65
CA CYS A 100 -9.14 0.34 -2.67
C CYS A 100 -7.65 0.10 -2.90
N ILE A 101 -7.25 -0.14 -4.15
CA ILE A 101 -5.86 -0.38 -4.52
C ILE A 101 -5.40 0.80 -5.38
N GLN A 102 -4.40 1.51 -4.89
CA GLN A 102 -3.69 2.54 -5.64
C GLN A 102 -2.46 1.93 -6.29
N ALA A 103 -2.30 2.14 -7.59
CA ALA A 103 -1.14 1.65 -8.33
C ALA A 103 -0.18 2.82 -8.64
N LEU A 104 1.11 2.58 -8.43
CA LEU A 104 2.20 3.42 -8.90
C LEU A 104 2.76 2.88 -10.22
N ASN A 105 3.39 3.76 -11.00
CA ASN A 105 4.07 3.38 -12.23
C ASN A 105 5.46 2.85 -11.91
N TYR A 106 5.71 1.61 -12.27
CA TYR A 106 7.01 0.95 -12.14
C TYR A 106 7.56 0.58 -13.52
N PRO A 107 8.88 0.41 -13.67
CA PRO A 107 9.46 -0.11 -14.91
C PRO A 107 8.88 -1.49 -15.25
N GLY A 108 8.57 -1.71 -16.53
CA GLY A 108 8.04 -2.98 -17.06
C GLY A 108 9.10 -3.90 -17.62
#